data_AF-A0A0F8E8E5-F1
#
_entry.id   AF-A0A0F8E8E5-F1
#
_cell.length_a   1.000
_cell.length_b   1.000
_cell.length_c   1.000
_cell.angle_alpha   90.00
_cell.angle_beta   90.00
_cell.angle_gamma   90.00
#
_symmetry.space_group_name_H-M   'P 1'
#
loop_
_entity.id
_entity.type
_entity.pdbx_description
1 polymer ?
#
loop_
_entity_poly.entity_id
_entity_poly.type
_entity_poly.pdbx_seq_one_letter_code
_entity_poly.pdbx_strand_id
1 'polypeptide(L)'
;SRGLGDVYKRQAISTKPFATDETHATYDEEYVKRFWQVLVQVDSIFQVFRGRFIGKSSPVAFFWHHVDLSLSRFSGRAVPVREGAGVVERESSSHEIIGFGFWAGDPNVREPAFYAFMHPQPEGLMDEPLSPKEAFWSPESGLALLMYNSIREAEAPEQKVLDFLESVYQAGAKKANWDIEAFRLPSYEKT
;
A
#
# COMPACT_ATOMS: atom_id res chain seq x y z
N SER A 1 25.06 -24.13 -16.57
CA SER A 1 23.80 -23.52 -17.03
C SER A 1 22.64 -24.04 -16.16
N ARG A 2 22.22 -23.28 -15.15
CA ARG A 2 20.93 -23.53 -14.47
C ARG A 2 19.99 -22.42 -14.90
N GLY A 3 18.97 -22.80 -15.65
CA GLY A 3 18.05 -21.90 -16.32
C GLY A 3 17.10 -21.20 -15.37
N LEU A 4 16.76 -19.98 -15.77
CA LEU A 4 15.77 -19.00 -15.31
C LEU A 4 14.31 -19.51 -15.11
N GLY A 5 14.08 -20.77 -14.71
CA GLY A 5 12.74 -21.39 -14.76
C GLY A 5 11.90 -21.39 -13.49
N ASP A 6 12.47 -21.13 -12.30
CA ASP A 6 11.80 -21.50 -11.05
C ASP A 6 11.20 -20.35 -10.23
N VAL A 7 11.40 -19.07 -10.62
CA VAL A 7 10.88 -17.92 -9.84
C VAL A 7 9.37 -17.67 -10.08
N TYR A 8 8.77 -18.29 -11.10
CA TYR A 8 7.37 -18.08 -11.49
C TYR A 8 6.45 -19.30 -11.31
N LYS A 9 6.90 -20.39 -10.67
CA LYS A 9 6.03 -21.52 -10.33
C LYS A 9 5.15 -21.20 -9.11
N ARG A 10 4.29 -20.18 -9.22
CA ARG A 10 3.03 -20.24 -8.47
C ARG A 10 2.10 -21.13 -9.29
N GLN A 11 1.67 -22.23 -8.69
CA GLN A 11 0.67 -23.09 -9.30
C GLN A 11 -0.57 -22.23 -9.57
N ALA A 12 -1.00 -22.16 -10.82
CA ALA A 12 -2.20 -21.41 -11.19
C ALA A 12 -3.38 -21.95 -10.36
N ILE A 13 -4.14 -21.04 -9.75
CA ILE A 13 -5.29 -21.39 -8.89
C ILE A 13 -6.32 -22.21 -9.69
N SER A 14 -6.36 -22.01 -11.01
CA SER A 14 -7.12 -22.81 -11.96
C SER A 14 -6.27 -23.18 -13.17
N THR A 15 -6.44 -24.40 -13.66
CA THR A 15 -5.90 -24.87 -14.95
C THR A 15 -6.97 -24.91 -16.04
N LYS A 16 -8.22 -24.55 -15.71
CA LYS A 16 -9.31 -24.45 -16.69
C LYS A 16 -9.18 -23.14 -17.48
N PRO A 17 -9.38 -23.14 -18.81
CA PRO A 17 -9.48 -21.90 -19.57
C PRO A 17 -10.59 -21.00 -19.03
N PHE A 18 -10.35 -19.69 -18.95
CA PHE A 18 -11.26 -18.70 -18.34
C PHE A 18 -12.70 -18.82 -18.87
N ALA A 19 -12.88 -18.99 -20.18
CA ALA A 19 -14.21 -19.12 -20.81
C ALA A 19 -15.02 -20.35 -20.35
N THR A 20 -14.38 -21.29 -19.66
CA THR A 20 -14.97 -22.56 -19.18
C THR A 20 -14.79 -22.75 -17.67
N ASP A 21 -14.27 -21.75 -16.96
CA ASP A 21 -14.08 -21.82 -15.52
C ASP A 21 -15.35 -21.38 -14.79
N GLU A 22 -16.29 -22.32 -14.68
CA GLU A 22 -17.53 -22.13 -13.90
C GLU A 22 -17.34 -22.46 -12.41
N THR A 23 -16.14 -22.88 -11.99
CA THR A 23 -15.89 -23.30 -10.60
C THR A 23 -15.76 -22.09 -9.67
N HIS A 24 -15.22 -20.97 -10.16
CA HIS A 24 -15.02 -19.74 -9.40
C HIS A 24 -16.13 -18.71 -9.69
N ALA A 25 -17.39 -19.15 -9.75
CA ALA A 25 -18.54 -18.35 -10.18
C ALA A 25 -19.42 -17.81 -9.03
N THR A 26 -18.94 -17.84 -7.79
CA THR A 26 -19.70 -17.33 -6.65
C THR A 26 -19.79 -15.80 -6.71
N TYR A 27 -21.01 -15.29 -6.82
CA TYR A 27 -21.30 -13.86 -6.78
C TYR A 27 -22.39 -13.62 -5.74
N ASP A 28 -22.07 -12.81 -4.74
CA ASP A 28 -23.02 -12.31 -3.76
C ASP A 28 -23.10 -10.79 -3.93
N GLU A 29 -24.24 -10.32 -4.44
CA GLU A 29 -24.46 -8.90 -4.75
C GLU A 29 -24.26 -8.01 -3.53
N GLU A 30 -24.66 -8.48 -2.35
CA GLU A 30 -24.60 -7.70 -1.11
C GLU A 30 -23.14 -7.51 -0.67
N TYR A 31 -22.32 -8.56 -0.74
CA TYR A 31 -20.90 -8.47 -0.41
C TYR A 31 -20.13 -7.65 -1.46
N VAL A 32 -20.44 -7.82 -2.75
CA VAL A 32 -19.79 -7.05 -3.83
C VAL A 32 -20.12 -5.57 -3.71
N LYS A 33 -21.39 -5.22 -3.43
CA LYS A 33 -21.81 -3.83 -3.24
C LYS A 33 -21.14 -3.20 -2.02
N ARG A 34 -21.08 -3.92 -0.89
CA ARG A 34 -20.38 -3.44 0.32
C ARG A 34 -18.90 -3.21 0.05
N PHE A 35 -18.25 -4.14 -0.64
CA PHE A 35 -16.83 -3.99 -0.98
C PHE A 35 -16.57 -2.81 -1.92
N TRP A 36 -17.41 -2.63 -2.95
CA TRP A 36 -17.34 -1.46 -3.84
C TRP A 36 -17.49 -0.14 -3.07
N GLN A 37 -18.43 -0.05 -2.12
CA GLN A 37 -18.59 1.14 -1.28
C GLN A 37 -17.33 1.43 -0.44
N VAL A 38 -16.70 0.40 0.12
CA VAL A 38 -15.43 0.54 0.84
C VAL A 38 -14.33 1.05 -0.10
N LEU A 39 -14.21 0.49 -1.30
CA LEU A 39 -13.20 0.96 -2.28
C LEU A 39 -13.39 2.43 -2.65
N VAL A 40 -14.63 2.88 -2.87
CA VAL A 40 -14.92 4.29 -3.20
C VAL A 40 -14.56 5.22 -2.04
N GLN A 41 -14.84 4.82 -0.80
CA GLN A 41 -14.46 5.60 0.39
C GLN A 41 -12.94 5.68 0.57
N VAL A 42 -12.26 4.54 0.41
CA VAL A 42 -10.80 4.48 0.52
C VAL A 42 -10.12 5.28 -0.60
N ASP A 43 -10.61 5.20 -1.83
CA ASP A 43 -10.11 6.03 -2.94
C ASP A 43 -10.22 7.51 -2.59
N SER A 44 -11.38 7.98 -2.11
CA SER A 44 -11.56 9.37 -1.68
C SER A 44 -10.52 9.80 -0.63
N ILE A 45 -10.30 8.98 0.40
CA ILE A 45 -9.28 9.25 1.44
C ILE A 45 -7.87 9.32 0.83
N PHE A 46 -7.54 8.38 -0.06
CA PHE A 46 -6.23 8.34 -0.71
C PHE A 46 -6.02 9.54 -1.63
N GLN A 47 -7.07 10.04 -2.29
CA GLN A 47 -6.99 11.25 -3.10
C GLN A 47 -6.74 12.49 -2.24
N VAL A 48 -7.40 12.61 -1.08
CA VAL A 48 -7.14 13.68 -0.10
C VAL A 48 -5.67 13.61 0.35
N PHE A 49 -5.21 12.43 0.76
CA PHE A 49 -3.83 12.23 1.19
C PHE A 49 -2.83 12.54 0.07
N ARG A 50 -3.10 12.08 -1.16
CA ARG A 50 -2.28 12.37 -2.34
C ARG A 50 -2.18 13.87 -2.60
N GLY A 51 -3.28 14.61 -2.43
CA GLY A 51 -3.34 16.06 -2.64
C GLY A 51 -2.44 16.87 -1.70
N ARG A 52 -2.02 16.32 -0.56
CA ARG A 52 -1.12 17.00 0.40
C ARG A 52 0.35 17.00 -0.01
N PHE A 53 0.73 16.22 -1.02
CA PHE A 53 2.11 16.01 -1.45
C PHE A 53 2.33 16.57 -2.87
N ILE A 54 3.26 17.53 -3.00
CA ILE A 54 3.53 18.23 -4.27
C ILE A 54 4.64 17.57 -5.11
N GLY A 55 5.28 16.52 -4.60
CA GLY A 55 6.25 15.72 -5.36
C GLY A 55 5.59 14.72 -6.33
N LYS A 56 6.41 13.92 -6.99
CA LYS A 56 5.92 12.85 -7.87
C LYS A 56 5.16 11.80 -7.05
N SER A 57 3.93 11.51 -7.47
CA SER A 57 3.09 10.45 -6.91
C SER A 57 2.36 9.69 -8.01
N SER A 58 2.03 8.42 -7.76
CA SER A 58 1.12 7.68 -8.63
C SER A 58 -0.31 8.24 -8.50
N PRO A 59 -1.20 7.97 -9.48
CA PRO A 59 -2.64 7.95 -9.19
C PRO A 59 -2.95 6.92 -8.10
N VAL A 60 -4.15 7.00 -7.53
CA VAL A 60 -4.71 5.87 -6.80
C VAL A 60 -5.05 4.78 -7.83
N ALA A 61 -4.33 3.66 -7.76
CA ALA A 61 -4.43 2.58 -8.74
C ALA A 61 -5.14 1.37 -8.13
N PHE A 62 -6.02 0.74 -8.91
CA PHE A 62 -6.65 -0.52 -8.55
C PHE A 62 -5.92 -1.69 -9.22
N PHE A 63 -5.60 -2.71 -8.43
CA PHE A 63 -4.88 -3.89 -8.89
C PHE A 63 -5.69 -5.18 -8.69
N TRP A 64 -5.82 -5.97 -9.76
CA TRP A 64 -6.67 -7.16 -9.78
C TRP A 64 -6.14 -8.37 -9.02
N HIS A 65 -4.84 -8.43 -8.73
CA HIS A 65 -4.20 -9.61 -8.14
C HIS A 65 -4.51 -9.79 -6.66
N HIS A 66 -4.65 -8.69 -5.89
CA HIS A 66 -5.15 -8.71 -4.51
C HIS A 66 -6.46 -7.91 -4.34
N VAL A 67 -7.01 -7.40 -5.45
CA VAL A 67 -8.21 -6.55 -5.45
C VAL A 67 -7.99 -5.35 -4.52
N ASP A 68 -6.84 -4.69 -4.68
CA ASP A 68 -6.32 -3.69 -3.76
C ASP A 68 -6.17 -2.32 -4.42
N LEU A 69 -6.24 -1.28 -3.59
CA LEU A 69 -5.89 0.09 -3.96
C LEU A 69 -4.46 0.38 -3.53
N SER A 70 -3.72 1.11 -4.37
CA SER A 70 -2.36 1.52 -4.09
C SER A 70 -2.08 2.96 -4.48
N LEU A 71 -1.25 3.61 -3.69
CA LEU A 71 -0.73 4.95 -3.91
C LEU A 71 0.76 4.94 -3.56
N SER A 72 1.59 5.54 -4.41
CA SER A 72 3.03 5.67 -4.17
C SER A 72 3.49 7.13 -4.20
N ARG A 73 4.38 7.49 -3.29
CA ARG A 73 5.14 8.76 -3.31
C ARG A 73 6.60 8.47 -3.58
N PHE A 74 7.27 9.37 -4.29
CA PHE A 74 8.66 9.20 -4.72
C PHE A 74 9.50 10.40 -4.26
N SER A 75 10.70 10.16 -3.74
CA SER A 75 11.66 11.25 -3.47
C SER A 75 12.37 11.75 -4.74
N GLY A 76 12.44 10.90 -5.77
CA GLY A 76 13.25 11.14 -6.96
C GLY A 76 14.72 10.72 -6.82
N ARG A 77 15.15 10.22 -5.65
CA ARG A 77 16.50 9.64 -5.50
C ARG A 77 16.53 8.20 -5.98
N ALA A 78 17.56 7.85 -6.73
CA ALA A 78 17.76 6.49 -7.25
C ALA A 78 18.17 5.54 -6.12
N VAL A 79 17.69 4.30 -6.22
CA VAL A 79 18.08 3.21 -5.31
C VAL A 79 19.08 2.33 -6.04
N PRO A 80 20.26 2.05 -5.46
CA PRO A 80 21.22 1.14 -6.06
C PRO A 80 20.58 -0.23 -6.30
N VAL A 81 20.65 -0.70 -7.54
CA VAL A 81 20.13 -2.03 -7.90
C VAL A 81 20.92 -3.09 -7.14
N ARG A 82 20.23 -3.89 -6.34
CA ARG A 82 20.83 -5.02 -5.63
C ARG A 82 21.38 -6.05 -6.62
N GLU A 83 22.54 -6.63 -6.29
CA GLU A 83 23.07 -7.75 -7.05
C GLU A 83 22.06 -8.93 -7.06
N GLY A 84 21.76 -9.46 -8.25
CA GLY A 84 20.76 -10.51 -8.44
C GLY A 84 19.31 -10.02 -8.55
N ALA A 85 19.05 -8.71 -8.50
CA ALA A 85 17.70 -8.16 -8.70
C ALA A 85 17.10 -8.62 -10.04
N GLY A 86 15.87 -9.12 -9.98
CA GLY A 86 15.10 -9.53 -11.16
C GLY A 86 14.73 -8.34 -12.04
N VAL A 87 14.34 -8.62 -13.29
CA VAL A 87 13.99 -7.56 -14.26
C VAL A 87 12.86 -6.64 -13.76
N VAL A 88 11.88 -7.17 -13.03
CA VAL A 88 10.79 -6.38 -12.46
C VAL A 88 11.29 -5.44 -11.38
N GLU A 89 12.06 -5.96 -10.41
CA GLU A 89 12.61 -5.18 -9.29
C GLU A 89 13.49 -4.02 -9.77
N ARG A 90 14.32 -4.27 -10.80
CA ARG A 90 15.18 -3.24 -11.41
C ARG A 90 14.41 -2.02 -11.89
N GLU A 91 13.21 -2.23 -12.41
CA GLU A 91 12.39 -1.16 -12.97
C GLU A 91 11.42 -0.59 -11.94
N SER A 92 10.69 -1.46 -11.22
CA SER A 92 9.65 -1.07 -10.26
C SER A 92 10.20 -0.37 -9.02
N SER A 93 11.45 -0.66 -8.66
CA SER A 93 12.08 -0.22 -7.41
C SER A 93 13.36 0.58 -7.67
N SER A 94 13.48 1.20 -8.84
CA SER A 94 14.65 1.98 -9.26
C SER A 94 14.88 3.28 -8.46
N HIS A 95 13.86 3.76 -7.75
CA HIS A 95 13.89 4.99 -6.96
C HIS A 95 13.25 4.76 -5.60
N GLU A 96 13.55 5.64 -4.65
CA GLU A 96 12.98 5.53 -3.31
C GLU A 96 11.47 5.77 -3.36
N ILE A 97 10.73 4.86 -2.74
CA ILE A 97 9.27 4.84 -2.75
C ILE A 97 8.75 4.69 -1.33
N ILE A 98 7.70 5.44 -1.00
CA ILE A 98 6.78 5.08 0.07
C ILE A 98 5.48 4.64 -0.58
N GLY A 99 5.16 3.36 -0.41
CA GLY A 99 3.94 2.75 -0.91
C GLY A 99 2.89 2.70 0.18
N PHE A 100 1.65 2.98 -0.19
CA PHE A 100 0.46 2.91 0.65
C PHE A 100 -0.59 2.09 -0.08
N GLY A 101 -1.44 1.39 0.65
CA GLY A 101 -2.53 0.68 0.01
C GLY A 101 -3.60 0.18 0.98
N PHE A 102 -4.62 -0.44 0.38
CA PHE A 102 -5.71 -1.10 1.07
C PHE A 102 -6.08 -2.37 0.31
N TRP A 103 -6.12 -3.51 1.00
CA TRP A 103 -6.57 -4.78 0.42
C TRP A 103 -7.71 -5.40 1.22
N ALA A 104 -8.44 -6.33 0.60
CA ALA A 104 -9.52 -7.08 1.25
C ALA A 104 -9.01 -8.18 2.21
N GLY A 105 -7.78 -8.62 2.01
CA GLY A 105 -7.08 -9.62 2.82
C GLY A 105 -6.26 -10.55 1.93
N ASP A 106 -5.39 -11.33 2.56
CA ASP A 106 -4.62 -12.38 1.91
C ASP A 106 -4.45 -13.60 2.86
N PRO A 107 -3.74 -14.66 2.46
CA PRO A 107 -3.53 -15.82 3.34
C PRO A 107 -2.82 -15.54 4.67
N ASN A 108 -2.04 -14.46 4.77
CA ASN A 108 -1.29 -14.05 5.96
C ASN A 108 -2.10 -13.05 6.80
N VAL A 109 -2.67 -12.02 6.17
CA VAL A 109 -3.52 -11.00 6.79
C VAL A 109 -4.96 -11.21 6.31
N ARG A 110 -5.72 -12.05 7.03
CA ARG A 110 -7.03 -12.55 6.57
C ARG A 110 -8.19 -11.56 6.71
N GLU A 111 -7.91 -10.32 7.07
CA GLU A 111 -8.91 -9.25 7.22
C GLU A 111 -8.49 -8.02 6.40
N PRO A 112 -9.46 -7.16 5.99
CA PRO A 112 -9.12 -5.95 5.25
C PRO A 112 -8.23 -5.03 6.08
N ALA A 113 -7.20 -4.47 5.43
CA ALA A 113 -6.21 -3.65 6.11
C ALA A 113 -5.69 -2.56 5.20
N PHE A 114 -5.40 -1.40 5.79
CA PHE A 114 -4.52 -0.42 5.21
C PHE A 114 -3.08 -0.84 5.49
N TYR A 115 -2.22 -0.70 4.50
CA TYR A 115 -0.82 -1.06 4.59
C TYR A 115 0.06 0.07 4.06
N ALA A 116 1.29 0.12 4.55
CA ALA A 116 2.31 0.98 3.97
C ALA A 116 3.71 0.40 4.16
N PHE A 117 4.61 0.76 3.25
CA PHE A 117 5.99 0.32 3.26
C PHE A 117 6.90 1.36 2.63
N MET A 118 8.21 1.19 2.82
CA MET A 118 9.23 1.99 2.15
C MET A 118 10.24 1.09 1.45
N HIS A 119 10.65 1.49 0.25
CA HIS A 119 11.74 0.85 -0.47
C HIS A 119 12.81 1.88 -0.85
N PRO A 120 14.09 1.66 -0.48
CA PRO A 120 14.53 0.68 0.52
C PRO A 120 13.94 1.03 1.89
N GLN A 121 13.79 0.03 2.76
CA GLN A 121 13.36 0.27 4.13
C GLN A 121 14.53 0.88 4.93
N PRO A 122 14.40 2.10 5.48
CA PRO A 122 15.48 2.74 6.22
C PRO A 122 15.64 2.11 7.61
N GLU A 123 16.85 2.21 8.15
CA GLU A 123 17.19 1.64 9.45
C GLU A 123 16.34 2.25 10.58
N GLY A 124 15.81 1.38 11.44
CA GLY A 124 14.97 1.74 12.58
C GLY A 124 13.61 2.32 12.18
N LEU A 125 13.14 2.12 10.93
CA LEU A 125 11.80 2.58 10.51
C LEU A 125 10.71 2.07 11.46
N MET A 126 10.77 0.79 11.82
CA MET A 126 9.75 0.13 12.63
C MET A 126 9.80 0.51 14.11
N ASP A 127 10.78 1.33 14.52
CA ASP A 127 10.85 1.90 15.88
C ASP A 127 10.11 3.25 15.95
N GLU A 128 9.76 3.86 14.81
CA GLU A 128 9.02 5.12 14.80
C GLU A 128 7.55 4.88 15.19
N PRO A 129 6.95 5.80 15.97
CA PRO A 129 5.57 5.65 16.40
C PRO A 129 4.61 5.80 15.22
N LEU A 130 3.52 5.02 15.26
CA LEU A 130 2.40 5.16 14.33
C LEU A 130 1.21 5.79 15.02
N SER A 131 0.40 6.47 14.22
CA SER A 131 -0.93 6.95 14.58
C SER A 131 -1.95 6.29 13.66
N PRO A 132 -3.22 6.09 14.05
CA PRO A 132 -3.71 6.16 15.42
C PRO A 132 -3.16 4.98 16.25
N LYS A 133 -3.51 4.89 17.53
CA LYS A 133 -3.02 3.84 18.45
C LYS A 133 -3.29 2.40 17.96
N GLU A 134 -4.25 2.22 17.07
CA GLU A 134 -4.59 0.94 16.47
C GLU A 134 -3.62 0.50 15.35
N ALA A 135 -2.78 1.42 14.87
CA ALA A 135 -1.76 1.13 13.87
C ALA A 135 -0.51 0.49 14.49
N PHE A 136 0.13 -0.40 13.75
CA PHE A 136 1.32 -1.12 14.22
C PHE A 136 2.24 -1.52 13.07
N TRP A 137 3.52 -1.75 13.37
CA TRP A 137 4.47 -2.39 12.46
C TRP A 137 4.38 -3.91 12.60
N SER A 138 4.24 -4.63 11.48
CA SER A 138 4.30 -6.08 11.42
C SER A 138 5.75 -6.53 11.21
N PRO A 139 6.44 -7.11 12.21
CA PRO A 139 7.84 -7.50 12.06
C PRO A 139 8.05 -8.60 11.01
N GLU A 140 7.03 -9.42 10.80
CA GLU A 140 7.06 -10.55 9.86
C GLU A 140 7.04 -10.06 8.40
N SER A 141 6.26 -9.03 8.10
CA SER A 141 6.08 -8.51 6.74
C SER A 141 6.90 -7.24 6.45
N GLY A 142 7.37 -6.54 7.49
CA GLY A 142 8.02 -5.23 7.36
C GLY A 142 7.04 -4.10 7.00
N LEU A 143 5.73 -4.33 7.12
CA LEU A 143 4.68 -3.38 6.77
C LEU A 143 4.17 -2.63 8.00
N ALA A 144 3.81 -1.36 7.83
CA ALA A 144 2.86 -0.69 8.72
C ALA A 144 1.45 -1.15 8.37
N LEU A 145 0.64 -1.49 9.36
CA LEU A 145 -0.72 -1.97 9.19
C LEU A 145 -1.70 -1.18 10.07
N LEU A 146 -2.88 -0.91 9.51
CA LEU A 146 -4.07 -0.46 10.24
C LEU A 146 -5.26 -1.32 9.79
N MET A 147 -5.80 -2.12 10.71
CA MET A 147 -6.90 -3.03 10.39
C MET A 147 -8.20 -2.25 10.14
N TYR A 148 -8.91 -2.55 9.06
CA TYR A 148 -10.19 -1.89 8.75
C TYR A 148 -11.20 -2.04 9.88
N ASN A 149 -11.29 -3.24 10.46
CA ASN A 149 -12.23 -3.54 11.54
C ASN A 149 -11.97 -2.74 12.82
N SER A 150 -10.74 -2.30 13.09
CA SER A 150 -10.44 -1.53 14.32
C SER A 150 -10.90 -0.08 14.25
N ILE A 151 -11.18 0.43 13.05
CA ILE A 151 -11.55 1.83 12.84
C ILE A 151 -12.91 2.05 12.17
N ARG A 152 -13.53 1.03 11.57
CA ARG A 152 -14.77 1.20 10.79
C ARG A 152 -15.97 1.73 11.58
N GLU A 153 -15.96 1.58 12.92
CA GLU A 153 -17.00 2.09 13.83
C GLU A 153 -16.51 3.28 14.68
N ALA A 154 -15.32 3.83 14.39
CA ALA A 154 -14.82 5.00 15.08
C ALA A 154 -15.64 6.26 14.71
N GLU A 155 -15.58 7.29 15.56
CA GLU A 155 -16.27 8.57 15.30
C GLU A 155 -15.78 9.28 14.04
N ALA A 156 -14.48 9.14 13.71
CA ALA A 156 -13.85 9.76 12.54
C ALA A 156 -12.93 8.75 11.83
N PRO A 157 -13.48 7.75 11.12
CA PRO A 157 -12.69 6.67 10.50
C PRO A 157 -11.77 7.21 9.41
N GLU A 158 -12.24 8.16 8.60
CA GLU A 158 -11.47 8.80 7.53
C GLU A 158 -10.23 9.51 8.08
N GLN A 159 -10.39 10.27 9.17
CA GLN A 159 -9.28 10.96 9.82
C GLN A 159 -8.26 9.97 10.39
N LYS A 160 -8.73 8.87 11.00
CA LYS A 160 -7.83 7.80 11.49
C LYS A 160 -6.99 7.19 10.36
N VAL A 161 -7.56 6.99 9.17
CA VAL A 161 -6.78 6.52 8.01
C VAL A 161 -5.78 7.58 7.57
N LEU A 162 -6.17 8.87 7.51
CA LEU A 162 -5.27 9.96 7.15
C LEU A 162 -4.11 10.10 8.15
N ASP A 163 -4.38 9.94 9.44
CA ASP A 163 -3.36 9.95 10.50
C ASP A 163 -2.38 8.79 10.36
N PHE A 164 -2.87 7.62 9.95
CA PHE A 164 -2.04 6.46 9.62
C PHE A 164 -1.12 6.72 8.44
N LEU A 165 -1.69 7.11 7.30
CA LEU A 165 -0.91 7.40 6.09
C LEU A 165 0.14 8.50 6.35
N GLU A 166 -0.23 9.55 7.08
CA GLU A 166 0.67 10.64 7.44
C GLU A 166 1.76 10.19 8.41
N SER A 167 1.44 9.42 9.46
CA SER A 167 2.45 8.94 10.42
C SER A 167 3.50 8.06 9.76
N VAL A 168 3.10 7.18 8.84
CA VAL A 168 4.05 6.35 8.07
C VAL A 168 4.88 7.20 7.12
N TYR A 169 4.27 8.18 6.44
CA TYR A 169 5.00 9.12 5.59
C TYR A 169 6.06 9.89 6.39
N GLN A 170 5.70 10.46 7.54
CA GLN A 170 6.60 11.22 8.40
C GLN A 170 7.74 10.33 8.93
N ALA A 171 7.43 9.13 9.43
CA ALA A 171 8.42 8.17 9.90
C ALA A 171 9.42 7.80 8.78
N GLY A 172 8.91 7.39 7.62
CA GLY A 172 9.72 7.00 6.48
C GLY A 172 10.56 8.15 5.94
N ALA A 173 9.92 9.29 5.64
CA ALA A 173 10.58 10.46 5.07
C ALA A 173 11.68 10.99 6.00
N LYS A 174 11.45 11.04 7.31
CA LYS A 174 12.45 11.43 8.30
C LYS A 174 13.64 10.46 8.31
N LYS A 175 13.38 9.15 8.41
CA LYS A 175 14.42 8.12 8.49
C LYS A 175 15.24 7.99 7.21
N ALA A 176 14.61 8.24 6.06
CA ALA A 176 15.28 8.28 4.77
C ALA A 176 15.81 9.68 4.40
N ASN A 177 15.69 10.69 5.27
CA ASN A 177 16.14 12.06 4.99
C ASN A 177 15.54 12.66 3.69
N TRP A 178 14.25 12.47 3.48
CA TRP A 178 13.49 13.17 2.42
C TRP A 178 13.25 14.63 2.85
N ASP A 179 13.20 15.53 1.88
CA ASP A 179 12.86 16.93 2.14
C ASP A 179 11.33 17.08 2.31
N ILE A 180 10.84 16.83 3.53
CA ILE A 180 9.41 16.86 3.86
C ILE A 180 8.80 18.22 3.56
N GLU A 181 9.52 19.31 3.88
CA GLU A 181 9.02 20.67 3.66
C GLU A 181 8.92 21.01 2.17
N ALA A 182 9.91 20.61 1.36
CA ALA A 182 9.84 20.80 -0.09
C ALA A 182 8.70 20.02 -0.76
N PHE A 183 8.18 18.98 -0.12
CA PHE A 183 7.07 18.18 -0.64
C PHE A 183 5.71 18.49 -0.02
N ARG A 184 5.64 19.39 0.98
CA ARG A 184 4.37 19.80 1.59
C ARG A 184 3.63 20.79 0.70
N LEU A 185 2.31 20.63 0.58
CA LEU A 185 1.44 21.64 -0.04
C LEU A 185 1.20 22.81 0.95
N PRO A 186 1.68 24.05 0.69
CA PRO A 186 1.60 25.14 1.67
C PRO A 186 0.17 25.61 2.00
N SER A 187 -0.80 25.37 1.09
CA SER A 187 -2.18 25.80 1.28
C SER A 187 -2.95 24.95 2.29
N TYR A 188 -2.45 23.77 2.67
CA TYR A 188 -3.15 22.85 3.56
C TYR A 188 -3.10 23.26 5.05
N GLU A 189 -2.20 24.18 5.43
CA GLU A 189 -2.07 24.68 6.82
C GLU A 189 -3.02 25.84 7.17
N LYS A 190 -3.76 26.39 6.19
CA LYS A 190 -4.59 27.60 6.36
C LYS A 190 -6.09 27.34 6.57
N THR A 191 -6.46 26.12 6.94
CA THR A 191 -7.86 25.71 7.22
C THR A 191 -7.93 25.04 8.57
#